data_AF-C1G1U0-F1
#
_entry.id   AF-C1G1U0-F1
#
_cell.length_a   1.000
_cell.length_b   1.000
_cell.length_c   1.000
_cell.angle_alpha   90.00
_cell.angle_beta   90.00
_cell.angle_gamma   90.00
#
_symmetry.space_group_name_H-M   'P 1'
#
loop_
_entity.id
_entity.type
_entity.pdbx_description
1 polymer ?
#
loop_
_entity_poly.entity_id
_entity_poly.type
_entity_poly.pdbx_seq_one_letter_code
_entity_poly.pdbx_strand_id
1 'polypeptide(L)'
;MEFMAIEVLLNINYIYQHNLESFFYMLIWQCARNGWGKDIHSRDSKLHAWYTGNYEDIVNIKLDHMSKDENIGFGFILRELPPKFCGVVPLCQVLQYYSISYLHRKKSSSP
;
A
#
# COMPACT_ATOMS: atom_id res chain seq x y z
N MET A 1 9.15 8.53 -2.01
CA MET A 1 9.12 7.06 -1.82
C MET A 1 7.73 6.48 -1.64
N GLU A 2 6.72 7.34 -1.42
CA GLU A 2 5.31 7.07 -1.18
C GLU A 2 4.79 5.86 -1.97
N PHE A 3 5.11 5.83 -3.27
CA PHE A 3 4.57 4.87 -4.22
C PHE A 3 5.57 3.82 -4.67
N MET A 4 6.78 3.79 -4.12
CA MET A 4 7.74 2.75 -4.48
C MET A 4 7.23 1.38 -3.99
N ALA A 5 7.36 0.39 -4.86
CA ALA A 5 7.14 -1.01 -4.52
C ALA A 5 8.13 -1.49 -3.45
N ILE A 6 7.71 -2.42 -2.59
CA ILE A 6 8.50 -2.95 -1.48
C ILE A 6 9.83 -3.54 -2.00
N GLU A 7 9.80 -4.34 -3.06
CA GLU A 7 11.03 -4.94 -3.62
C GLU A 7 12.00 -3.88 -4.18
N VAL A 8 11.47 -2.77 -4.72
CA VAL A 8 12.33 -1.67 -5.20
C VAL A 8 13.00 -0.96 -4.03
N LEU A 9 12.30 -0.77 -2.91
CA LEU A 9 12.89 -0.23 -1.68
C LEU A 9 13.96 -1.16 -1.08
N LEU A 10 13.80 -2.47 -1.27
CA LEU A 10 14.78 -3.51 -0.90
C LEU A 10 15.92 -3.66 -1.92
N ASN A 11 16.02 -2.76 -2.91
CA ASN A 11 17.05 -2.79 -3.96
C ASN A 11 17.05 -4.09 -4.78
N ILE A 12 15.88 -4.72 -4.94
CA ILE A 12 15.67 -5.87 -5.83
C ILE A 12 15.38 -5.35 -7.24
N ASN A 13 15.85 -6.08 -8.26
CA ASN A 13 15.69 -5.69 -9.66
C ASN A 13 14.24 -5.40 -10.05
N TYR A 14 14.10 -4.36 -10.88
CA TYR A 14 12.82 -3.85 -11.32
C TYR A 14 12.11 -4.78 -12.31
N ILE A 15 10.80 -5.00 -12.12
CA ILE A 15 9.95 -5.73 -13.07
C ILE A 15 8.57 -5.06 -13.21
N TYR A 16 7.79 -5.50 -14.20
CA TYR A 16 6.46 -4.95 -14.48
C TYR A 16 5.52 -4.94 -13.26
N GLN A 17 5.57 -5.98 -12.41
CA GLN A 17 4.75 -6.09 -11.21
C GLN A 17 4.92 -4.89 -10.26
N HIS A 18 6.10 -4.29 -10.23
CA HIS A 18 6.40 -3.14 -9.37
C HIS A 18 5.66 -1.89 -9.85
N ASN A 19 5.38 -1.77 -11.15
CA ASN A 19 4.48 -0.71 -11.66
C ASN A 19 3.06 -0.90 -11.10
N LEU A 20 2.57 -2.15 -11.03
CA LEU A 20 1.23 -2.45 -10.51
C LEU A 20 1.14 -2.13 -9.02
N GLU A 21 2.13 -2.54 -8.23
CA GLU A 21 2.21 -2.22 -6.81
C GLU A 21 2.32 -0.70 -6.59
N SER A 22 3.12 -0.01 -7.41
CA SER A 22 3.27 1.45 -7.33
C SER A 22 1.96 2.18 -7.68
N PHE A 23 1.28 1.74 -8.74
CA PHE A 23 -0.05 2.24 -9.11
C PHE A 23 -1.07 2.01 -7.99
N PHE A 24 -1.01 0.85 -7.34
CA PHE A 24 -1.90 0.51 -6.23
C PHE A 24 -1.67 1.42 -5.01
N TYR A 25 -0.42 1.69 -4.63
CA TYR A 25 -0.12 2.67 -3.58
C TYR A 25 -0.61 4.07 -3.94
N MET A 26 -0.42 4.49 -5.20
CA MET A 26 -0.95 5.76 -5.70
C MET A 26 -2.49 5.81 -5.62
N LEU A 27 -3.19 4.75 -6.02
CA LEU A 27 -4.65 4.67 -5.97
C LEU A 27 -5.17 4.85 -4.55
N ILE A 28 -4.62 4.09 -3.58
CA ILE A 28 -4.98 4.22 -2.16
C ILE A 28 -4.76 5.64 -1.68
N TRP A 29 -3.58 6.20 -1.98
CA TRP A 29 -3.22 7.54 -1.55
C TRP A 29 -4.18 8.60 -2.06
N GLN A 30 -4.56 8.54 -3.35
CA GLN A 30 -5.50 9.48 -3.94
C GLN A 30 -6.87 9.36 -3.27
N CYS A 31 -7.38 8.14 -3.08
CA CYS A 31 -8.66 7.92 -2.43
C CYS A 31 -8.66 8.35 -0.95
N ALA A 32 -7.61 8.01 -0.19
CA ALA A 32 -7.55 8.24 1.25
C ALA A 32 -7.15 9.67 1.64
N ARG A 33 -6.19 10.30 0.95
CA ARG A 33 -5.70 11.65 1.31
C ARG A 33 -6.38 12.77 0.54
N ASN A 34 -6.64 12.57 -0.75
CA ASN A 34 -7.23 13.61 -1.61
C ASN A 34 -8.75 13.41 -1.77
N GLY A 35 -9.26 12.23 -1.46
CA GLY A 35 -10.66 11.90 -1.59
C GLY A 35 -11.59 12.69 -0.66
N TRP A 36 -11.12 13.18 0.48
CA TRP A 36 -11.95 13.94 1.42
C TRP A 36 -12.20 15.40 0.99
N GLY A 37 -11.51 15.91 -0.03
CA GLY A 37 -11.61 17.31 -0.46
C GLY A 37 -10.56 18.23 0.16
N LYS A 38 -10.64 19.54 -0.12
CA LYS A 38 -9.59 20.53 0.22
C LYS A 38 -9.40 20.79 1.72
N ASP A 39 -10.37 20.41 2.55
CA ASP A 39 -10.40 20.80 3.98
C ASP A 39 -10.03 19.67 4.95
N ILE A 40 -9.80 18.45 4.44
CA ILE A 40 -9.44 17.28 5.26
C ILE A 40 -8.14 16.70 4.71
N HIS A 41 -7.06 17.46 4.86
CA HIS A 41 -5.73 16.89 4.80
C HIS A 41 -5.38 16.35 6.17
N SER A 42 -5.72 15.07 6.41
CA SER A 42 -5.32 14.40 7.63
C SER A 42 -3.77 14.32 7.65
N ARG A 43 -3.14 15.26 8.37
CA ARG A 43 -1.73 15.13 8.77
C ARG A 43 -1.50 13.83 9.57
N ASP A 44 -2.59 13.28 10.10
CA ASP A 44 -2.63 12.05 10.88
C ASP A 44 -2.88 10.79 10.03
N SER A 45 -2.91 10.90 8.69
CA SER A 45 -3.04 9.75 7.79
C SER A 45 -1.86 8.81 8.00
N LYS A 46 -2.15 7.51 8.14
CA LYS A 46 -1.10 6.49 8.34
C LYS A 46 -0.26 6.31 7.09
N LEU A 47 -0.78 6.75 5.94
CA LEU A 47 -0.03 6.81 4.69
C LEU A 47 1.14 7.82 4.74
N HIS A 48 1.19 8.71 5.74
CA HIS A 48 2.38 9.54 5.99
C HIS A 48 3.65 8.70 6.15
N ALA A 49 3.50 7.52 6.73
CA ALA A 49 4.61 6.63 7.00
C ALA A 49 5.10 5.84 5.76
N TRP A 50 4.43 5.95 4.61
CA TRP A 50 4.91 5.35 3.35
C TRP A 50 6.06 6.14 2.68
N TYR A 51 6.46 7.27 3.25
CA TYR A 51 7.55 8.11 2.73
C TYR A 51 8.35 8.83 3.81
N THR A 52 8.10 8.50 5.07
CA THR A 52 8.78 9.09 6.23
C THR A 52 9.61 8.02 6.89
N GLY A 53 10.85 8.35 7.28
CA GLY A 53 11.82 7.38 7.80
C GLY A 53 12.79 6.89 6.74
N ASN A 54 13.56 5.84 7.08
CA ASN A 54 14.49 5.20 6.17
C ASN A 54 13.78 4.13 5.31
N TYR A 55 14.51 3.46 4.41
CA TYR A 55 13.91 2.47 3.49
C TYR A 55 13.36 1.24 4.22
N GLU A 56 14.05 0.78 5.26
CA GLU A 56 13.62 -0.36 6.07
C GLU A 56 12.34 -0.04 6.85
N ASP A 57 12.24 1.15 7.43
CA ASP A 57 11.03 1.64 8.10
C ASP A 57 9.83 1.61 7.15
N ILE A 58 10.00 2.14 5.93
CA ILE A 58 8.94 2.22 4.93
C ILE A 58 8.54 0.82 4.44
N VAL A 59 9.50 -0.09 4.26
CA VAL A 59 9.23 -1.48 3.88
C VAL A 59 8.41 -2.19 4.95
N ASN A 60 8.82 -2.11 6.21
CA ASN A 60 8.13 -2.78 7.32
C ASN A 60 6.69 -2.26 7.46
N ILE A 61 6.50 -0.94 7.39
CA ILE A 61 5.16 -0.35 7.44
C ILE A 61 4.30 -0.78 6.25
N LYS A 62 4.84 -0.79 5.03
CA LYS A 62 4.08 -1.26 3.86
C LYS A 62 3.72 -2.74 4.00
N LEU A 63 4.62 -3.59 4.49
CA LEU A 63 4.33 -5.01 4.74
C LEU A 63 3.21 -5.18 5.79
N ASP A 64 3.31 -4.47 6.91
CA ASP A 64 2.31 -4.52 7.98
C ASP A 64 0.95 -4.06 7.47
N HIS A 65 0.90 -2.90 6.79
CA HIS A 65 -0.31 -2.34 6.19
C HIS A 65 -0.91 -3.21 5.09
N MET A 66 -0.15 -4.11 4.47
CA MET A 66 -0.64 -5.04 3.46
C MET A 66 -0.94 -6.43 4.03
N SER A 67 -0.69 -6.66 5.33
CA SER A 67 -1.00 -7.92 5.99
C SER A 67 -2.52 -8.18 6.04
N LYS A 68 -2.88 -9.45 6.25
CA LYS A 68 -4.29 -9.87 6.39
C LYS A 68 -4.87 -9.58 7.78
N ASP A 69 -4.07 -9.04 8.71
CA ASP A 69 -4.55 -8.68 10.04
C ASP A 69 -5.54 -7.52 9.92
N GLU A 70 -6.75 -7.65 10.47
CA GLU A 70 -7.80 -6.64 10.34
C GLU A 70 -7.60 -5.43 11.26
N ASN A 71 -6.76 -5.55 12.29
CA ASN A 71 -6.51 -4.51 13.29
C ASN A 71 -5.30 -3.64 12.94
N ILE A 72 -4.32 -4.18 12.20
CA ILE A 72 -3.09 -3.46 11.80
C ILE A 72 -2.78 -3.53 10.29
N GLY A 73 -3.49 -4.37 9.55
CA GLY A 73 -3.23 -4.64 8.14
C GLY A 73 -4.18 -3.93 7.17
N PHE A 74 -4.48 -4.59 6.06
CA PHE A 74 -5.08 -3.89 4.92
C PHE A 74 -6.47 -3.30 5.21
N GLY A 75 -7.25 -3.98 6.05
CA GLY A 75 -8.54 -3.49 6.51
C GLY A 75 -8.45 -2.15 7.24
N PHE A 76 -7.35 -1.90 7.96
CA PHE A 76 -7.10 -0.63 8.64
C PHE A 76 -6.90 0.52 7.66
N ILE A 77 -6.16 0.30 6.57
CA ILE A 77 -5.94 1.30 5.51
C ILE A 77 -7.23 1.61 4.75
N LEU A 78 -8.07 0.59 4.50
CA LEU A 78 -9.35 0.80 3.84
C LEU A 78 -10.29 1.71 4.62
N ARG A 79 -10.14 1.83 5.95
CA ARG A 79 -10.93 2.75 6.78
C ARG A 79 -10.57 4.22 6.58
N GLU A 80 -9.41 4.53 5.99
CA GLU A 80 -9.06 5.92 5.64
C GLU A 80 -9.79 6.43 4.39
N LEU A 81 -10.42 5.55 3.61
CA LEU A 81 -11.16 5.94 2.42
C LEU A 81 -12.49 6.62 2.81
N PRO A 82 -12.82 7.77 2.22
CA PRO A 82 -14.13 8.38 2.40
C PRO A 82 -15.25 7.46 1.90
N PRO A 83 -16.47 7.52 2.47
CA PRO A 83 -17.58 6.64 2.10
C PRO A 83 -17.90 6.60 0.60
N LYS A 84 -17.71 7.71 -0.12
CA LYS A 84 -17.93 7.79 -1.58
C LYS A 84 -17.01 6.89 -2.41
N PHE A 85 -15.92 6.37 -1.82
CA PHE A 85 -14.99 5.43 -2.45
C PHE A 85 -15.25 3.96 -2.04
N CYS A 86 -16.39 3.65 -1.40
CA CYS A 86 -16.75 2.27 -1.07
C CYS A 86 -16.70 1.32 -2.29
N GLY A 87 -17.06 1.82 -3.48
CA GLY A 87 -17.00 1.05 -4.73
C GLY A 87 -15.59 0.71 -5.21
N VAL A 88 -14.54 1.38 -4.68
CA VAL A 88 -13.13 1.10 -5.02
C VAL A 88 -12.54 0.03 -4.10
N VAL A 89 -13.16 -0.25 -2.95
CA VAL A 89 -12.67 -1.24 -1.97
C VAL A 89 -12.46 -2.63 -2.60
N PRO A 90 -13.38 -3.20 -3.40
CA PRO A 90 -13.15 -4.50 -4.03
C PRO A 90 -11.94 -4.50 -4.98
N LEU A 91 -11.73 -3.42 -5.73
CA LEU A 91 -10.56 -3.27 -6.60
C LEU A 91 -9.26 -3.24 -5.78
N CYS A 92 -9.24 -2.47 -4.69
CA CYS A 92 -8.11 -2.40 -3.77
C CYS A 92 -7.75 -3.77 -3.17
N GLN A 93 -8.75 -4.60 -2.82
CA GLN A 93 -8.52 -5.97 -2.32
C GLN A 93 -7.91 -6.88 -3.40
N VAL A 94 -8.39 -6.79 -4.64
CA VAL A 94 -7.84 -7.55 -5.76
C VAL A 94 -6.38 -7.14 -6.03
N LEU A 95 -6.10 -5.83 -6.07
CA LEU A 95 -4.75 -5.31 -6.26
C LEU A 95 -3.80 -5.71 -5.12
N GLN A 96 -4.27 -5.69 -3.87
CA GLN A 96 -3.51 -6.18 -2.71
C GLN A 96 -3.16 -7.66 -2.88
N TYR A 97 -4.14 -8.49 -3.27
CA TYR A 97 -3.91 -9.91 -3.49
C TYR A 97 -2.81 -10.15 -4.53
N TYR A 98 -2.86 -9.48 -5.68
CA TYR A 98 -1.84 -9.65 -6.72
C TYR A 98 -0.48 -9.08 -6.32
N SER A 99 -0.45 -7.95 -5.63
CA SER A 99 0.80 -7.33 -5.16
C SER A 99 1.50 -8.19 -4.11
N ILE A 100 0.76 -8.74 -3.14
CA ILE A 100 1.31 -9.53 -2.02
C ILE A 100 1.53 -11.01 -2.36
N SER A 101 0.64 -11.62 -3.16
CA SER A 101 0.83 -13.01 -3.61
C SER A 101 2.10 -13.17 -4.42
N TYR A 102 2.52 -12.14 -5.17
CA TYR A 102 3.79 -12.14 -5.87
C TYR A 102 4.98 -12.26 -4.89
N LEU A 103 5.00 -11.46 -3.83
CA LEU A 103 6.04 -11.50 -2.79
C LEU A 103 6.10 -12.87 -2.11
N HIS A 104 4.97 -13.46 -1.75
CA HIS A 104 4.92 -14.77 -1.10
C HIS A 104 5.35 -15.92 -2.01
N ARG A 105 4.94 -15.92 -3.29
CA ARG A 105 5.34 -16.97 -4.25
C ARG A 105 6.85 -17.04 -4.43
N LYS A 106 7.54 -15.89 -4.37
CA LYS A 106 9.00 -15.80 -4.47
C LYS A 106 9.70 -16.36 -3.22
N LYS A 107 9.15 -16.08 -2.04
CA LYS A 107 9.66 -16.61 -0.75
C LYS A 107 9.54 -18.13 -0.66
N SER A 108 8.52 -18.74 -1.27
CA SER A 108 8.36 -20.20 -1.36
C SER A 108 9.12 -20.87 -2.50
N SER A 109 9.73 -20.10 -3.41
CA SER A 109 10.52 -20.63 -4.54
C SER A 109 12.02 -20.36 -4.40
N SER A 110 12.44 -19.81 -3.26
CA SER A 110 13.85 -19.75 -2.85
C SER A 110 14.19 -21.06 -2.12
N PRO A 111 15.23 -21.82 -2.54
CA PRO A 111 15.63 -23.09 -1.92
C PRO A 111 16.12 -22.92 -0.48
#